data_AF-A0A818EWD9-F1
#
_entry.id   AF-A0A818EWD9-F1
#
_cell.length_a   1.000
_cell.length_b   1.000
_cell.length_c   1.000
_cell.angle_alpha   90.00
_cell.angle_beta   90.00
_cell.angle_gamma   90.00
#
_symmetry.space_group_name_H-M   'P 1'
#
loop_
_entity.id
_entity.type
_entity.pdbx_description
1 polymer ?
#
loop_
_entity_poly.entity_id
_entity_poly.type
_entity_poly.pdbx_seq_one_letter_code
_entity_poly.pdbx_strand_id
1 'polypeptide(L)'
;MDAEQRNDAIKEFRTGCNRILVRTDILGDDTDIPQVSPMINYDLPTNRESYIHRIGRSGRFGRQGTAINFITNDEQQTLKNIEQYYIIHELKNCP
;
A
#
# COMPACT_ATOMS: atom_id res chain seq x y z
N MET A 1 17.29 -9.45 6.06
CA MET A 1 17.54 -8.42 5.03
C MET A 1 18.26 -7.30 5.73
N ASP A 2 19.49 -7.02 5.31
CA ASP A 2 20.27 -5.95 5.91
C ASP A 2 19.74 -4.59 5.43
N ALA A 3 19.95 -3.54 6.22
CA ALA A 3 19.46 -2.20 5.90
C ALA A 3 20.03 -1.68 4.56
N GLU A 4 21.23 -2.10 4.20
CA GLU A 4 21.90 -1.78 2.93
C GLU A 4 21.15 -2.37 1.73
N GLN A 5 20.88 -3.68 1.75
CA GLN A 5 20.10 -4.38 0.71
C GLN A 5 18.72 -3.75 0.49
N ARG A 6 18.09 -3.26 1.56
CA ARG A 6 16.81 -2.54 1.48
C ARG A 6 16.95 -1.22 0.73
N ASN A 7 17.96 -0.44 1.06
CA ASN A 7 18.18 0.86 0.44
C ASN A 7 18.53 0.71 -1.05
N ASP A 8 19.28 -0.33 -1.41
CA ASP A 8 19.59 -0.65 -2.80
C ASP A 8 18.34 -1.02 -3.59
N ALA A 9 17.49 -1.91 -3.06
CA ALA A 9 16.22 -2.27 -3.71
C ALA A 9 15.31 -1.03 -3.94
N ILE A 10 15.26 -0.12 -2.96
CA ILE A 10 14.49 1.14 -3.08
C ILE A 10 15.12 2.07 -4.13
N LYS A 11 16.46 2.12 -4.21
CA LYS A 11 17.17 2.92 -5.20
C LYS A 11 16.95 2.39 -6.62
N GLU A 12 17.00 1.08 -6.82
CA GLU A 12 16.68 0.44 -8.11
C GLU A 12 15.23 0.69 -8.52
N PHE A 13 14.30 0.65 -7.57
CA PHE A 13 12.91 1.00 -7.82
C PHE A 13 12.73 2.47 -8.22
N ARG A 14 13.39 3.39 -7.49
CA ARG A 14 13.36 4.84 -7.79
C ARG A 14 13.95 5.19 -9.16
N THR A 15 14.99 4.48 -9.57
CA THR A 15 15.64 4.68 -10.89
C THR A 15 14.84 4.06 -12.04
N GLY A 16 13.79 3.28 -11.75
CA GLY A 16 12.97 2.62 -12.75
C GLY A 16 13.57 1.33 -13.29
N CYS A 17 14.69 0.85 -12.73
CA CYS A 17 15.25 -0.47 -13.06
C CYS A 17 14.23 -1.57 -12.73
N ASN A 18 13.52 -1.42 -11.59
CA ASN A 18 12.45 -2.31 -11.19
C ASN A 18 11.10 -1.58 -11.26
N ARG A 19 10.11 -2.20 -11.90
CA ARG A 19 8.75 -1.65 -12.01
C ARG A 19 7.84 -2.01 -10.84
N ILE A 20 8.20 -3.04 -10.08
CA ILE A 20 7.40 -3.59 -8.98
C ILE A 20 8.27 -3.62 -7.73
N LEU A 21 7.72 -3.14 -6.62
CA LEU A 21 8.33 -3.22 -5.29
C LEU A 21 7.38 -3.99 -4.37
N VAL A 22 7.88 -5.09 -3.80
CA VAL A 22 7.15 -5.90 -2.81
C VAL A 22 7.78 -5.67 -1.44
N ARG A 23 6.96 -5.37 -0.43
CA ARG A 23 7.41 -5.06 0.94
C ARG A 23 6.41 -5.55 1.97
N THR A 24 6.91 -5.89 3.17
CA THR A 24 6.10 -6.17 4.37
C THR A 24 6.21 -5.04 5.41
N ASP A 25 5.20 -4.92 6.28
CA ASP A 25 5.08 -3.87 7.32
C ASP A 25 6.10 -3.97 8.48
N ILE A 26 7.02 -4.93 8.44
CA ILE A 26 8.00 -5.17 9.52
C ILE A 26 9.00 -4.00 9.66
N LEU A 27 9.04 -3.12 8.67
CA LEU A 27 9.96 -2.01 8.60
C LEU A 27 9.12 -0.73 8.62
N GLY A 28 9.29 0.10 9.64
CA GLY A 28 8.43 1.27 9.92
C GLY A 28 8.23 2.25 8.76
N ASP A 29 7.21 3.09 8.95
CA ASP A 29 6.65 4.08 8.03
C ASP A 29 7.64 5.12 7.48
N ASP A 30 8.84 5.20 8.04
CA ASP A 30 9.85 6.22 7.76
C ASP A 30 10.71 5.95 6.53
N THR A 31 10.42 4.92 5.74
CA THR A 31 11.15 4.70 4.50
C THR A 31 10.52 5.50 3.37
N ASP A 32 11.28 6.45 2.84
CA ASP A 32 10.87 7.34 1.75
C ASP A 32 10.66 6.54 0.44
N ILE A 33 9.49 5.96 0.26
CA ILE A 33 9.11 5.27 -1.00
C ILE A 33 8.52 6.33 -1.95
N PRO A 34 8.94 6.37 -3.22
CA PRO A 34 8.37 7.27 -4.22
C PRO A 34 6.86 7.04 -4.40
N GLN A 35 6.16 7.99 -5.02
CA GLN A 35 4.74 7.85 -5.31
C GLN A 35 4.52 6.67 -6.29
N VAL A 36 3.62 5.75 -5.94
CA VAL A 36 3.36 4.52 -6.70
C VAL A 36 1.88 4.37 -7.01
N SER A 37 1.52 4.08 -8.26
CA SER A 37 0.14 3.75 -8.62
C SER A 37 0.16 2.61 -9.65
N PRO A 38 -0.60 1.51 -9.46
CA PRO A 38 -1.48 1.21 -8.32
C PRO A 38 -0.74 0.69 -7.08
N MET A 39 -1.32 0.88 -5.89
CA MET A 39 -0.88 0.23 -4.64
C MET A 39 -1.69 -1.05 -4.43
N ILE A 40 -1.02 -2.17 -4.16
CA ILE A 40 -1.69 -3.47 -3.99
C ILE A 40 -1.38 -3.99 -2.59
N ASN A 41 -2.42 -4.20 -1.79
CA ASN A 41 -2.35 -4.90 -0.52
C ASN A 41 -2.69 -6.38 -0.76
N TYR A 42 -1.66 -7.22 -0.66
CA TYR A 42 -1.82 -8.67 -0.71
C TYR A 42 -2.52 -9.19 0.55
N ASP A 43 -2.09 -8.72 1.71
CA ASP A 43 -2.74 -8.95 2.99
C ASP A 43 -3.29 -7.63 3.53
N LEU A 44 -4.52 -7.66 4.05
CA LEU A 44 -5.15 -6.48 4.62
C LEU A 44 -4.46 -6.12 5.94
N PRO A 45 -3.95 -4.89 6.11
CA PRO A 45 -3.33 -4.50 7.37
C PRO A 45 -4.35 -4.52 8.49
N THR A 46 -3.92 -5.02 9.66
CA THR A 46 -4.77 -5.20 10.84
C THR A 46 -5.12 -3.87 11.51
N ASN A 47 -4.30 -2.84 11.34
CA ASN A 47 -4.52 -1.50 11.87
C ASN A 47 -4.87 -0.50 10.75
N ARG A 48 -5.84 0.37 11.04
CA ARG A 48 -6.26 1.49 10.18
C ARG A 48 -5.13 2.47 9.88
N GLU A 49 -4.23 2.71 10.83
CA GLU A 49 -3.11 3.64 10.65
C GLU A 49 -2.14 3.08 9.61
N SER A 50 -1.78 1.81 9.73
CA SER A 50 -0.98 1.10 8.72
C SER A 50 -1.66 1.10 7.34
N TYR A 51 -2.98 0.96 7.30
CA TYR A 51 -3.74 1.06 6.05
C TYR A 51 -3.57 2.41 5.36
N ILE A 52 -3.79 3.53 6.07
CA ILE A 52 -3.69 4.86 5.47
C ILE A 52 -2.25 5.21 5.06
N HIS A 53 -1.26 4.77 5.83
CA HIS A 53 0.15 4.97 5.49
C HIS A 53 0.57 4.21 4.22
N ARG A 54 0.04 3.00 4.02
CA ARG A 54 0.25 2.20 2.80
C ARG A 54 -0.38 2.86 1.58
N ILE A 55 -1.70 3.15 1.62
CA ILE A 55 -2.41 3.69 0.45
C ILE A 55 -2.06 5.16 0.16
N GLY A 56 -1.58 5.90 1.15
CA GLY A 56 -1.14 7.29 1.04
C GLY A 56 0.05 7.50 0.09
N ARG A 57 0.64 6.40 -0.43
CA ARG A 57 1.66 6.42 -1.48
C ARG A 57 1.09 6.47 -2.90
N SER A 58 -0.22 6.22 -3.07
CA SER A 58 -0.88 6.20 -4.38
C SER A 58 -1.49 7.52 -4.81
N GLY A 59 -1.88 8.39 -3.88
CA GLY A 59 -2.49 9.68 -4.19
C GLY A 59 -1.97 10.79 -3.28
N ARG A 60 -1.07 11.63 -3.80
CA ARG A 60 -0.65 12.91 -3.20
C ARG A 60 -0.72 14.00 -4.28
N PHE A 61 -0.99 15.24 -3.85
CA PHE A 61 -1.02 16.44 -4.72
C PHE A 61 -2.07 16.41 -5.86
N GLY A 62 -3.31 16.00 -5.56
CA GLY A 62 -4.43 16.06 -6.51
C GLY A 62 -4.43 14.99 -7.61
N ARG A 63 -3.45 14.07 -7.59
CA ARG A 63 -3.47 12.86 -8.42
C ARG A 63 -4.37 11.80 -7.81
N GLN A 64 -5.26 11.24 -8.64
CA GLN A 64 -6.06 10.07 -8.27
C GLN A 64 -5.13 8.85 -8.17
N GLY A 65 -5.10 8.24 -6.98
CA GLY A 65 -4.41 6.98 -6.73
C GLY A 65 -5.41 5.84 -6.63
N THR A 66 -5.00 4.64 -7.04
CA THR A 66 -5.81 3.43 -6.88
C THR A 66 -5.12 2.48 -5.91
N ALA A 67 -5.88 2.01 -4.93
CA ALA A 67 -5.47 0.94 -4.03
C ALA A 67 -6.34 -0.29 -4.26
N ILE A 68 -5.71 -1.46 -4.43
CA ILE A 68 -6.37 -2.75 -4.60
C ILE A 68 -6.08 -3.59 -3.36
N ASN A 69 -7.11 -4.16 -2.76
CA ASN A 69 -6.98 -5.00 -1.57
C ASN A 69 -7.48 -6.41 -1.89
N PHE A 70 -6.63 -7.40 -1.66
CA PHE A 70 -7.08 -8.79 -1.59
C PHE A 70 -7.58 -9.07 -0.18
N ILE A 71 -8.73 -9.72 -0.08
CA ILE A 71 -9.46 -9.89 1.18
C ILE A 71 -9.94 -11.33 1.26
N THR A 72 -9.63 -11.97 2.37
CA THR A 72 -10.17 -13.28 2.73
C THR A 72 -11.44 -13.15 3.56
N ASN A 73 -12.19 -14.25 3.72
CA ASN A 73 -13.42 -14.23 4.52
C ASN A 73 -13.19 -13.79 5.97
N ASP A 74 -12.03 -14.11 6.53
CA ASP A 74 -11.68 -13.78 7.92
C ASP A 74 -11.37 -12.28 8.11
N GLU A 75 -10.99 -11.58 7.04
CA GLU A 75 -10.62 -10.16 7.06
C GLU A 75 -11.81 -9.22 6.83
N GLN A 76 -13.02 -9.75 6.59
CA GLN A 76 -14.22 -8.93 6.34
C GLN A 76 -14.54 -7.96 7.47
N GLN A 77 -14.31 -8.35 8.73
CA GLN A 77 -14.56 -7.47 9.86
C GLN A 77 -13.56 -6.32 9.91
N THR A 78 -12.30 -6.59 9.59
CA THR A 78 -11.24 -5.58 9.50
C THR A 78 -11.53 -4.58 8.38
N LEU A 79 -11.99 -5.06 7.21
CA LEU A 79 -12.42 -4.20 6.11
C LEU A 79 -13.54 -3.26 6.53
N LYS A 80 -14.62 -3.78 7.15
CA LYS A 80 -15.75 -2.97 7.61
C LYS A 80 -15.30 -1.88 8.58
N ASN A 81 -14.38 -2.20 9.48
CA ASN A 81 -13.83 -1.22 10.41
C ASN A 81 -13.11 -0.11 9.65
N ILE A 82 -12.29 -0.44 8.63
CA ILE A 82 -11.59 0.55 7.80
C ILE A 82 -12.58 1.42 7.00
N GLU A 83 -13.59 0.82 6.39
CA GLU A 83 -14.64 1.51 5.62
C GLU A 83 -15.51 2.45 6.46
N GLN A 84 -15.70 2.15 7.74
CA GLN A 84 -16.40 3.05 8.66
C GLN A 84 -15.62 4.36 8.90
N TYR A 85 -14.30 4.33 8.85
CA TYR A 85 -13.45 5.49 9.08
C TYR A 85 -13.09 6.26 7.81
N TYR A 86 -12.96 5.57 6.67
CA TYR A 86 -12.55 6.16 5.41
C TYR A 86 -13.63 5.99 4.35
N ILE A 87 -13.91 7.06 3.60
CA ILE A 87 -14.77 7.00 2.42
C ILE A 87 -14.02 6.23 1.33
N ILE A 88 -14.27 4.94 1.24
CA ILE A 88 -13.73 4.06 0.20
C ILE A 88 -14.77 3.96 -0.90
N HIS A 89 -14.40 4.40 -2.10
CA HIS A 89 -15.19 4.12 -3.30
C HIS A 89 -14.88 2.70 -3.76
N GLU A 90 -15.71 1.75 -3.34
CA GLU A 90 -15.58 0.35 -3.74
C GLU A 90 -15.85 0.22 -5.24
N LEU A 91 -14.82 -0.11 -6.01
CA LEU A 91 -14.97 -0.54 -7.40
C LEU A 91 -15.34 -2.02 -7.39
N LYS A 92 -16.63 -2.32 -7.23
CA LYS A 92 -17.17 -3.69 -7.23
C LYS A 92 -16.91 -4.47 -8.53
N ASN A 93 -16.58 -3.76 -9.61
CA ASN A 93 -16.20 -4.32 -10.89
C ASN A 93 -14.84 -3.75 -11.30
N CYS A 94 -13.76 -4.50 -11.04
CA CYS A 94 -12.51 -4.29 -11.76
C CYS A 94 -12.75 -4.80 -13.20
N PRO A 95 -12.45 -4.01 -14.25
CA PRO A 95 -12.60 -4.45 -15.63
C PRO A 95 -11.73 -5.68 -15.95
#